data_AF-A0A4Q5LTK5-F1
#
_entry.id   AF-A0A4Q5LTK5-F1
#
_cell.length_a   1.000
_cell.length_b   1.000
_cell.length_c   1.000
_cell.angle_alpha   90.00
_cell.angle_beta   90.00
_cell.angle_gamma   90.00
#
_symmetry.space_group_name_H-M   'P 1'
#
loop_
_entity.id
_entity.type
_entity.pdbx_description
1 polymer ?
#
loop_
_entity_poly.entity_id
_entity_poly.type
_entity_poly.pdbx_seq_one_letter_code
_entity_poly.pdbx_strand_id
1 'polypeptide(L)'
;MKKILFLSLFTLSLLSLGDLAAQSGTIATDGIYVPRLTTASRNAIATPTNGQLIFNSDENCFNVYQNGSWQKLCGFDVPAPSAEAWTQKANFGGSARSNAIGFSIGSKGYIGMANANNDFWEYDQGANAWTQKANFGGTGRYDAVGFSIGSKGYFGTGNDGSSNFLNDFWEYDPTANTWTQKANIGTVGRNNAVGFSIGDKGYIGTGNTLVIPIGSEDLGDLWEYNPANNTWTQKANLTGGVRTAAVGFSIGDKGYIGTGTSTSAKKDFWEFNPTTNSWTQKADFGGTARNSAVGFAIGGKGYIGTGAVTNDFWEYDPTANTWTQKADFAGSSRNSAVGFAIGSKGYIGTGSLSGGPTNDFWEYTPGGLSSEITMQGNTFNGPNQLVQLDGANSFPGNLTVTGNLTVGGQLFPSENFIAPTLSNNWINYDVPNGYAAAGYFKDKESIVHLKGLIKNGTTTNGTIIFILPTGYRPSAKVIFTVANSGASLARLEIGSDGTVRIISGGNTYLSLNGISFRAN
;
A
#
# COMPACT_ATOMS: atom_id res chain seq x y z
N MET A 1 10.47 -20.60 -33.38
CA MET A 1 10.86 -20.05 -34.70
C MET A 1 12.16 -19.26 -34.50
N LYS A 2 13.17 -19.42 -35.38
CA LYS A 2 14.45 -18.66 -35.54
C LYS A 2 15.23 -18.10 -34.31
N LYS A 3 16.46 -18.63 -34.18
CA LYS A 3 17.73 -18.11 -33.58
C LYS A 3 17.90 -16.58 -33.44
N ILE A 4 18.79 -16.14 -32.51
CA ILE A 4 20.08 -15.46 -32.83
C ILE A 4 21.05 -15.37 -31.61
N LEU A 5 22.36 -15.33 -31.96
CA LEU A 5 23.65 -15.24 -31.23
C LEU A 5 23.73 -14.64 -29.81
N PHE A 6 24.76 -15.09 -29.06
CA PHE A 6 25.91 -14.22 -28.73
C PHE A 6 27.28 -14.96 -28.85
N LEU A 7 28.26 -14.28 -29.45
CA LEU A 7 29.70 -14.57 -29.46
C LEU A 7 30.35 -13.65 -28.40
N SER A 8 31.52 -13.86 -27.80
CA SER A 8 32.67 -14.76 -27.98
C SER A 8 33.34 -14.91 -26.58
N LEU A 9 34.50 -15.53 -26.29
CA LEU A 9 35.68 -15.98 -27.05
C LEU A 9 36.11 -17.37 -26.59
N PHE A 10 36.62 -18.17 -27.54
CA PHE A 10 37.60 -19.22 -27.26
C PHE A 10 38.86 -18.88 -28.08
N THR A 11 39.94 -18.50 -27.41
CA THR A 11 41.29 -18.45 -28.00
C THR A 11 42.25 -19.17 -27.07
N LEU A 12 43.04 -20.05 -27.66
CA LEU A 12 43.78 -21.11 -26.98
C LEU A 12 45.19 -20.64 -26.58
N SER A 13 45.53 -20.68 -25.29
CA SER A 13 46.94 -20.79 -24.84
C SER A 13 47.00 -21.28 -23.39
N LEU A 14 47.81 -22.30 -23.12
CA LEU A 14 48.06 -22.80 -21.78
C LEU A 14 48.80 -21.74 -20.94
N LEU A 15 48.37 -21.49 -19.70
CA LEU A 15 49.21 -21.37 -18.48
C LEU A 15 48.34 -21.06 -17.24
N SER A 16 48.79 -21.57 -16.08
CA SER A 16 48.30 -21.33 -14.70
C SER A 16 46.80 -21.49 -14.38
N LEU A 17 46.53 -22.60 -13.67
CA LEU A 17 45.58 -22.76 -12.55
C LEU A 17 44.96 -21.47 -11.96
N GLY A 18 43.64 -21.46 -11.76
CA GLY A 18 42.94 -20.41 -11.00
C GLY A 18 41.41 -20.43 -11.11
N ASP A 19 40.76 -21.19 -10.23
CA ASP A 19 39.39 -21.04 -9.71
C ASP A 19 38.22 -20.59 -10.60
N LEU A 20 37.28 -21.52 -10.81
CA LEU A 20 35.85 -21.20 -10.92
C LEU A 20 35.02 -22.00 -9.90
N ALA A 21 35.36 -21.87 -8.62
CA ALA A 21 34.62 -22.47 -7.52
C ALA A 21 33.40 -21.61 -7.12
N ALA A 22 32.36 -21.62 -7.94
CA ALA A 22 31.05 -21.11 -7.55
C ALA A 22 30.37 -22.11 -6.59
N GLN A 23 30.35 -21.80 -5.29
CA GLN A 23 29.55 -22.57 -4.33
C GLN A 23 28.07 -22.42 -4.69
N SER A 24 27.35 -23.55 -4.75
CA SER A 24 26.15 -23.69 -5.58
C SER A 24 24.97 -22.79 -5.18
N GLY A 25 24.64 -21.81 -6.03
CA GLY A 25 23.26 -21.35 -6.19
C GLY A 25 22.58 -22.22 -7.24
N THR A 26 21.52 -22.96 -6.85
CA THR A 26 20.74 -23.75 -7.82
C THR A 26 19.92 -22.81 -8.70
N ILE A 27 20.19 -22.80 -10.01
CA ILE A 27 19.34 -22.09 -10.98
C ILE A 27 18.13 -22.97 -11.25
N ALA A 28 16.99 -22.62 -10.66
CA ALA A 28 15.71 -23.19 -11.03
C ALA A 28 15.19 -22.47 -12.29
N THR A 29 14.16 -23.01 -12.95
CA THR A 29 13.44 -22.30 -14.02
C THR A 29 12.83 -20.98 -13.54
N ASP A 30 12.67 -20.82 -12.23
CA ASP A 30 11.90 -19.76 -11.59
C ASP A 30 12.76 -18.79 -10.75
N GLY A 31 14.09 -18.98 -10.66
CA GLY A 31 14.97 -18.03 -9.97
C GLY A 31 16.33 -18.55 -9.47
N ILE A 32 17.03 -17.68 -8.73
CA ILE A 32 18.32 -17.94 -8.07
C ILE A 32 18.11 -18.00 -6.55
N TYR A 33 18.49 -19.12 -5.93
CA TYR A 33 18.52 -19.23 -4.47
C TYR A 33 19.81 -18.64 -3.89
N VAL A 34 19.67 -17.70 -2.95
CA VAL A 34 20.78 -17.05 -2.23
C VAL A 34 20.86 -17.57 -0.78
N PRO A 35 22.03 -18.03 -0.29
CA PRO A 35 22.17 -18.49 1.09
C PRO A 35 21.88 -17.40 2.12
N ARG A 36 21.07 -17.73 3.15
CA ARG A 36 20.80 -16.86 4.31
C ARG A 36 21.73 -17.22 5.46
N LEU A 37 22.52 -16.26 5.94
CA LEU A 37 23.52 -16.42 7.00
C LEU A 37 23.43 -15.28 8.02
N THR A 38 23.89 -15.50 9.25
CA THR A 38 24.19 -14.41 10.20
C THR A 38 25.52 -13.75 9.82
N THR A 39 25.80 -12.57 10.39
CA THR A 39 27.11 -11.90 10.28
C THR A 39 28.23 -12.79 10.80
N ALA A 40 27.98 -13.52 11.89
CA ALA A 40 28.93 -14.48 12.44
C ALA A 40 29.20 -15.64 11.47
N SER A 41 28.15 -16.25 10.90
CA SER A 41 28.29 -17.34 9.92
C SER A 41 28.92 -16.88 8.60
N ARG A 42 28.62 -15.66 8.13
CA ARG A 42 29.27 -15.02 6.98
C ARG A 42 30.77 -14.83 7.22
N ASN A 43 31.14 -14.32 8.39
CA ASN A 43 32.54 -14.09 8.76
C ASN A 43 33.31 -15.39 9.03
N ALA A 44 32.62 -16.50 9.31
CA ALA A 44 33.21 -17.83 9.46
C ALA A 44 33.51 -18.54 8.14
N ILE A 45 33.14 -17.96 6.98
CA ILE A 45 33.55 -18.48 5.67
C ILE A 45 35.06 -18.25 5.52
N ALA A 46 35.84 -19.33 5.54
CA ALA A 46 37.30 -19.25 5.58
C ALA A 46 37.94 -18.71 4.29
N THR A 47 37.34 -18.99 3.14
CA THR A 47 37.83 -18.59 1.81
C THR A 47 36.67 -18.17 0.89
N PRO A 48 36.01 -17.02 1.14
CA PRO A 48 34.93 -16.53 0.30
C PRO A 48 35.46 -16.11 -1.08
N THR A 49 34.70 -16.37 -2.14
CA THR A 49 35.10 -16.08 -3.52
C THR A 49 34.56 -14.74 -4.00
N ASN A 50 35.31 -14.03 -4.86
CA ASN A 50 34.83 -12.78 -5.46
C ASN A 50 33.53 -13.04 -6.24
N GLY A 51 32.48 -12.27 -5.94
CA GLY A 51 31.13 -12.45 -6.47
C GLY A 51 30.21 -13.34 -5.61
N GLN A 52 30.69 -13.96 -4.52
CA GLN A 52 29.84 -14.74 -3.63
C GLN A 52 28.78 -13.85 -2.97
N LEU A 53 27.51 -14.13 -3.24
CA LEU A 53 26.35 -13.42 -2.73
C LEU A 53 25.69 -14.20 -1.59
N ILE A 54 25.40 -13.53 -0.48
CA ILE A 54 24.60 -14.06 0.64
C ILE A 54 23.57 -13.02 1.10
N PHE A 55 22.52 -13.46 1.77
CA PHE A 55 21.62 -12.59 2.52
C PHE A 55 21.97 -12.64 4.00
N ASN A 56 22.39 -11.50 4.56
CA ASN A 56 22.77 -11.40 5.97
C ASN A 56 21.53 -11.10 6.82
N SER A 57 21.16 -12.03 7.71
CA SER A 57 19.99 -11.91 8.58
C SER A 57 20.11 -10.83 9.65
N ASP A 58 21.32 -10.51 10.10
CA ASP A 58 21.54 -9.59 11.22
C ASP A 58 21.60 -8.14 10.70
N GLU A 59 22.07 -7.97 9.46
CA GLU A 59 22.11 -6.69 8.75
C GLU A 59 20.87 -6.48 7.86
N ASN A 60 19.97 -7.46 7.78
CA ASN A 60 18.78 -7.51 6.91
C ASN A 60 19.08 -7.10 5.45
N CYS A 61 20.23 -7.52 4.93
CA CYS A 61 20.80 -6.96 3.70
C CYS A 61 21.62 -7.99 2.93
N PHE A 62 21.61 -7.90 1.60
CA PHE A 62 22.52 -8.71 0.77
C PHE A 62 23.97 -8.26 0.97
N ASN A 63 24.88 -9.22 1.12
CA ASN A 63 26.31 -8.95 1.08
C ASN A 63 26.93 -9.71 -0.09
N VAL A 64 27.83 -9.06 -0.82
CA VAL A 64 28.63 -9.67 -1.88
C VAL A 64 30.11 -9.58 -1.52
N TYR A 65 30.85 -10.69 -1.58
CA TYR A 65 32.28 -10.64 -1.36
C TYR A 65 33.00 -10.10 -2.60
N GLN A 66 33.76 -9.03 -2.45
CA GLN A 66 34.59 -8.45 -3.52
C GLN A 66 35.89 -7.89 -2.96
N ASN A 67 36.98 -8.10 -3.71
CA ASN A 67 38.31 -7.52 -3.45
C ASN A 67 38.80 -7.74 -2.01
N GLY A 68 38.62 -8.95 -1.48
CA GLY A 68 39.08 -9.31 -0.14
C GLY A 68 38.14 -8.89 1.01
N SER A 69 36.93 -8.39 0.70
CA SER A 69 36.01 -7.83 1.71
C SER A 69 34.53 -8.09 1.40
N TRP A 70 33.69 -8.16 2.43
CA TRP A 70 32.23 -8.20 2.26
C TRP A 70 31.69 -6.79 2.01
N GLN A 71 31.18 -6.58 0.79
CA GLN A 71 30.50 -5.36 0.38
C GLN A 71 29.00 -5.46 0.66
N LYS A 72 28.40 -4.36 1.10
CA LYS A 72 26.99 -4.27 1.45
C LYS A 72 26.18 -3.78 0.25
N LEU A 73 25.17 -4.54 -0.16
CA LEU A 73 24.20 -4.17 -1.19
C LEU A 73 22.90 -3.70 -0.52
N CYS A 74 23.02 -2.78 0.43
CA CYS A 74 21.89 -2.18 1.14
C CYS A 74 21.39 -0.94 0.36
N GLY A 75 20.12 -0.59 0.51
CA GLY A 75 19.42 0.32 -0.40
C GLY A 75 18.18 -0.31 -1.03
N PHE A 76 18.04 -1.64 -0.90
CA PHE A 76 16.76 -2.21 -0.54
C PHE A 76 16.68 -2.19 0.99
N ASP A 77 16.11 -1.12 1.56
CA ASP A 77 15.36 -1.32 2.80
C ASP A 77 14.19 -2.21 2.40
N VAL A 78 14.37 -3.51 2.57
CA VAL A 78 13.25 -4.43 2.75
C VAL A 78 12.89 -4.25 4.21
N PRO A 79 11.86 -3.46 4.58
CA PRO A 79 11.48 -3.34 5.97
C PRO A 79 11.22 -4.76 6.47
N ALA A 80 11.77 -5.10 7.65
CA ALA A 80 11.58 -6.41 8.23
C ALA A 80 10.09 -6.77 8.10
N PRO A 81 9.73 -7.94 7.51
CA PRO A 81 8.36 -8.25 7.14
C PRO A 81 7.44 -7.88 8.30
N SER A 82 6.44 -7.02 8.04
CA SER A 82 5.66 -6.40 9.11
C SER A 82 5.17 -7.51 10.02
N ALA A 83 5.62 -7.53 11.28
CA ALA A 83 5.42 -8.69 12.15
C ALA A 83 3.92 -9.04 12.18
N GLU A 84 3.60 -10.33 12.04
CA GLU A 84 2.21 -10.76 12.17
C GLU A 84 1.69 -10.36 13.55
N ALA A 85 0.54 -9.69 13.58
CA ALA A 85 0.10 -8.99 14.77
C ALA A 85 -1.42 -9.01 14.93
N TRP A 86 -1.85 -9.34 16.14
CA TRP A 86 -3.21 -9.07 16.62
C TRP A 86 -3.23 -7.72 17.34
N THR A 87 -4.17 -6.86 16.97
CA THR A 87 -4.37 -5.54 17.60
C THR A 87 -5.83 -5.40 18.00
N GLN A 88 -6.10 -5.08 19.28
CA GLN A 88 -7.46 -4.77 19.71
C GLN A 88 -7.91 -3.45 19.07
N LYS A 89 -9.12 -3.45 18.53
CA LYS A 89 -9.77 -2.31 17.88
C LYS A 89 -10.86 -1.77 18.79
N ALA A 90 -11.64 -0.79 18.33
CA ALA A 90 -12.83 -0.40 19.05
C ALA A 90 -13.77 -1.61 19.20
N ASN A 91 -14.12 -1.93 20.45
CA ASN A 91 -15.08 -2.99 20.78
C ASN A 91 -16.36 -2.81 19.95
N PHE A 92 -16.98 -3.93 19.59
CA PHE A 92 -18.25 -3.97 18.88
C PHE A 92 -19.29 -3.07 19.56
N GLY A 93 -19.90 -2.18 18.75
CA GLY A 93 -20.77 -1.10 19.25
C GLY A 93 -22.08 -1.58 19.90
N GLY A 94 -22.54 -2.79 19.57
CA GLY A 94 -23.66 -3.42 20.23
C GLY A 94 -23.28 -4.15 21.53
N SER A 95 -24.29 -4.67 22.21
CA SER A 95 -24.12 -5.52 23.41
C SER A 95 -23.30 -6.79 23.14
N ALA A 96 -22.56 -7.23 24.16
CA ALA A 96 -21.83 -8.49 24.17
C ALA A 96 -22.73 -9.68 23.79
N ARG A 97 -22.27 -10.52 22.87
CA ARG A 97 -23.06 -11.61 22.29
C ARG A 97 -22.17 -12.72 21.72
N SER A 98 -22.79 -13.84 21.40
CA SER A 98 -22.23 -14.97 20.65
C SER A 98 -23.26 -15.40 19.60
N ASN A 99 -22.89 -16.28 18.68
CA ASN A 99 -23.82 -16.81 17.66
C ASN A 99 -24.41 -15.71 16.74
N ALA A 100 -23.71 -14.57 16.68
CA ALA A 100 -24.01 -13.41 15.86
C ALA A 100 -23.51 -13.63 14.43
N ILE A 101 -23.93 -12.75 13.53
CA ILE A 101 -23.63 -12.86 12.11
C ILE A 101 -22.75 -11.68 11.74
N GLY A 102 -21.74 -11.93 10.91
CA GLY A 102 -21.00 -10.85 10.25
C GLY A 102 -20.34 -11.26 8.96
N PHE A 103 -20.04 -10.23 8.18
CA PHE A 103 -19.47 -10.28 6.84
C PHE A 103 -18.88 -8.90 6.54
N SER A 104 -18.21 -8.74 5.40
CA SER A 104 -17.74 -7.44 4.93
C SER A 104 -18.41 -7.04 3.62
N ILE A 105 -18.56 -5.74 3.37
CA ILE A 105 -18.93 -5.19 2.06
C ILE A 105 -17.93 -4.08 1.75
N GLY A 106 -17.13 -4.26 0.69
CA GLY A 106 -16.06 -3.32 0.35
C GLY A 106 -15.05 -3.15 1.49
N SER A 107 -14.88 -1.91 1.98
CA SER A 107 -13.97 -1.56 3.07
C SER A 107 -14.65 -1.51 4.46
N LYS A 108 -15.86 -2.06 4.62
CA LYS A 108 -16.61 -2.08 5.87
C LYS A 108 -16.87 -3.51 6.35
N GLY A 109 -16.76 -3.73 7.65
CA GLY A 109 -17.22 -4.95 8.32
C GLY A 109 -18.61 -4.74 8.89
N TYR A 110 -19.38 -5.81 9.07
CA TYR A 110 -20.71 -5.74 9.64
C TYR A 110 -20.90 -6.84 10.68
N ILE A 111 -21.56 -6.52 11.78
CA ILE A 111 -21.98 -7.47 12.82
C ILE A 111 -23.40 -7.12 13.27
N GLY A 112 -24.27 -8.12 13.43
CA GLY A 112 -25.60 -7.93 13.99
C GLY A 112 -26.31 -9.21 14.40
N MET A 113 -27.52 -9.03 14.91
CA MET A 113 -28.42 -10.09 15.39
C MET A 113 -27.77 -10.94 16.51
N ALA A 114 -28.24 -12.18 16.73
CA ALA A 114 -28.17 -12.95 17.98
C ALA A 114 -28.97 -12.38 19.16
N ASN A 115 -29.24 -13.23 20.16
CA ASN A 115 -30.06 -12.91 21.33
C ASN A 115 -31.48 -12.40 20.99
N ALA A 116 -32.08 -12.95 19.93
CA ALA A 116 -33.32 -12.48 19.31
C ALA A 116 -33.34 -10.97 18.96
N ASN A 117 -32.17 -10.32 18.94
CA ASN A 117 -32.01 -8.91 18.59
C ASN A 117 -32.03 -8.75 17.06
N ASN A 118 -32.45 -7.57 16.60
CA ASN A 118 -32.44 -7.17 15.19
C ASN A 118 -31.51 -5.98 14.91
N ASP A 119 -30.70 -5.56 15.88
CA ASP A 119 -29.67 -4.53 15.64
C ASP A 119 -28.59 -5.01 14.65
N PHE A 120 -28.10 -4.06 13.85
CA PHE A 120 -27.10 -4.31 12.82
C PHE A 120 -26.12 -3.14 12.80
N TRP A 121 -24.82 -3.42 12.80
CA TRP A 121 -23.77 -2.43 12.97
C TRP A 121 -22.71 -2.56 11.88
N GLU A 122 -22.20 -1.42 11.42
CA GLU A 122 -21.10 -1.31 10.47
C GLU A 122 -19.84 -0.83 11.19
N TYR A 123 -18.71 -1.45 10.90
CA TYR A 123 -17.37 -1.05 11.33
C TYR A 123 -16.65 -0.31 10.21
N ASP A 124 -16.19 0.90 10.54
CA ASP A 124 -15.29 1.68 9.70
C ASP A 124 -13.82 1.40 10.08
N GLN A 125 -13.08 0.76 9.18
CA GLN A 125 -11.66 0.46 9.36
C GLN A 125 -10.78 1.70 9.53
N GLY A 126 -11.11 2.81 8.85
CA GLY A 126 -10.32 4.04 8.88
C GLY A 126 -10.61 4.90 10.12
N ALA A 127 -11.87 4.95 10.54
CA ALA A 127 -12.26 5.66 11.76
C ALA A 127 -12.07 4.82 13.05
N ASN A 128 -11.86 3.50 12.93
CA ASN A 128 -11.85 2.55 14.05
C ASN A 128 -13.11 2.71 14.92
N ALA A 129 -14.29 2.73 14.29
CA ALA A 129 -15.56 3.05 14.94
C ALA A 129 -16.71 2.21 14.39
N TRP A 130 -17.70 1.96 15.26
CA TRP A 130 -18.94 1.26 14.92
C TRP A 130 -20.10 2.24 14.79
N THR A 131 -20.93 2.08 13.76
CA THR A 131 -22.16 2.85 13.55
C THR A 131 -23.34 1.90 13.39
N GLN A 132 -24.41 2.09 14.17
CA GLN A 132 -25.64 1.31 13.99
C GLN A 132 -26.30 1.69 12.65
N LYS A 133 -26.78 0.68 11.94
CA LYS A 133 -27.48 0.78 10.66
C LYS A 133 -28.96 0.43 10.84
N ALA A 134 -29.71 0.37 9.75
CA ALA A 134 -31.08 -0.09 9.81
C ALA A 134 -31.15 -1.50 10.40
N ASN A 135 -31.95 -1.64 11.45
CA ASN A 135 -32.23 -2.92 12.07
C ASN A 135 -32.76 -3.91 11.02
N PHE A 136 -32.44 -5.18 11.20
CA PHE A 136 -32.94 -6.27 10.39
C PHE A 136 -34.47 -6.30 10.39
N GLY A 137 -35.07 -6.35 9.20
CA GLY A 137 -36.52 -6.25 9.01
C GLY A 137 -37.31 -7.52 9.32
N GLY A 138 -36.64 -8.66 9.47
CA GLY A 138 -37.24 -9.93 9.88
C GLY A 138 -37.06 -10.24 11.36
N THR A 139 -37.46 -11.44 11.77
CA THR A 139 -37.30 -11.93 13.16
C THR A 139 -35.83 -12.00 13.56
N GLY A 140 -35.46 -11.39 14.69
CA GLY A 140 -34.14 -11.51 15.29
C GLY A 140 -33.84 -12.96 15.70
N ARG A 141 -32.59 -13.40 15.52
CA ARG A 141 -32.22 -14.83 15.54
C ARG A 141 -30.75 -15.08 15.78
N TYR A 142 -30.41 -16.31 16.11
CA TYR A 142 -29.04 -16.84 16.31
C TYR A 142 -28.62 -17.70 15.12
N ASP A 143 -27.32 -17.95 14.97
CA ASP A 143 -26.76 -19.03 14.13
C ASP A 143 -27.22 -19.01 12.66
N ALA A 144 -27.56 -17.82 12.18
CA ALA A 144 -27.87 -17.53 10.79
C ALA A 144 -26.59 -17.35 9.98
N VAL A 145 -26.71 -17.47 8.66
CA VAL A 145 -25.60 -17.29 7.73
C VAL A 145 -25.59 -15.87 7.19
N GLY A 146 -24.40 -15.29 7.04
CA GLY A 146 -24.20 -14.02 6.36
C GLY A 146 -22.98 -14.04 5.43
N PHE A 147 -23.10 -13.41 4.27
CA PHE A 147 -22.02 -13.21 3.30
C PHE A 147 -22.35 -12.01 2.40
N SER A 148 -21.40 -11.60 1.54
CA SER A 148 -21.62 -10.53 0.55
C SER A 148 -21.53 -11.05 -0.88
N ILE A 149 -22.32 -10.48 -1.79
CA ILE A 149 -22.15 -10.63 -3.24
C ILE A 149 -22.11 -9.23 -3.85
N GLY A 150 -21.01 -8.90 -4.52
CA GLY A 150 -20.77 -7.55 -5.05
C GLY A 150 -20.82 -6.49 -3.94
N SER A 151 -21.72 -5.52 -4.07
CA SER A 151 -21.90 -4.41 -3.11
C SER A 151 -23.08 -4.59 -2.14
N LYS A 152 -23.63 -5.80 -2.01
CA LYS A 152 -24.76 -6.11 -1.11
C LYS A 152 -24.38 -7.17 -0.09
N GLY A 153 -24.93 -7.03 1.12
CA GLY A 153 -24.88 -8.06 2.15
C GLY A 153 -26.07 -9.00 2.01
N TYR A 154 -25.92 -10.24 2.45
CA TYR A 154 -26.97 -11.25 2.42
C TYR A 154 -27.03 -11.98 3.76
N PHE A 155 -28.24 -12.36 4.15
CA PHE A 155 -28.53 -12.95 5.46
C PHE A 155 -29.68 -13.97 5.34
N GLY A 156 -29.59 -15.09 6.03
CA GLY A 156 -30.72 -16.00 6.15
C GLY A 156 -30.47 -17.17 7.09
N THR A 157 -31.41 -18.11 7.12
CA THR A 157 -31.40 -19.25 8.05
C THR A 157 -31.41 -18.83 9.53
N GLY A 158 -30.94 -19.69 10.42
CA GLY A 158 -30.86 -19.45 11.87
C GLY A 158 -32.11 -19.87 12.63
N ASN A 159 -32.09 -19.67 13.95
CA ASN A 159 -33.21 -19.99 14.84
C ASN A 159 -33.65 -18.76 15.66
N ASP A 160 -34.97 -18.62 15.87
CA ASP A 160 -35.58 -17.48 16.56
C ASP A 160 -35.61 -17.60 18.10
N GLY A 161 -34.89 -18.57 18.67
CA GLY A 161 -34.92 -18.88 20.10
C GLY A 161 -36.17 -19.64 20.59
N SER A 162 -37.16 -19.89 19.72
CA SER A 162 -38.40 -20.62 20.05
C SER A 162 -38.43 -22.04 19.46
N SER A 163 -37.25 -22.65 19.27
CA SER A 163 -37.07 -23.93 18.55
C SER A 163 -37.65 -23.94 17.14
N ASN A 164 -37.74 -22.79 16.48
CA ASN A 164 -38.16 -22.67 15.09
C ASN A 164 -36.95 -22.27 14.24
N PHE A 165 -36.60 -23.13 13.28
CA PHE A 165 -35.50 -22.87 12.35
C PHE A 165 -36.07 -22.25 11.08
N LEU A 166 -35.36 -21.29 10.52
CA LEU A 166 -35.87 -20.42 9.46
C LEU A 166 -35.18 -20.72 8.13
N ASN A 167 -35.85 -20.40 7.02
CA ASN A 167 -35.33 -20.55 5.65
C ASN A 167 -35.51 -19.28 4.79
N ASP A 168 -35.99 -18.19 5.39
CA ASP A 168 -36.03 -16.88 4.76
C ASP A 168 -34.62 -16.35 4.50
N PHE A 169 -34.53 -15.55 3.45
CA PHE A 169 -33.29 -14.99 2.94
C PHE A 169 -33.50 -13.54 2.56
N TRP A 170 -32.51 -12.69 2.86
CA TRP A 170 -32.62 -11.25 2.83
C TRP A 170 -31.35 -10.63 2.26
N GLU A 171 -31.50 -9.50 1.60
CA GLU A 171 -30.43 -8.67 1.07
C GLU A 171 -30.40 -7.34 1.82
N TYR A 172 -29.20 -6.89 2.21
CA TYR A 172 -28.95 -5.57 2.76
C TYR A 172 -28.30 -4.68 1.70
N ASP A 173 -28.92 -3.53 1.47
CA ASP A 173 -28.37 -2.46 0.66
C ASP A 173 -27.68 -1.41 1.56
N PRO A 174 -26.34 -1.32 1.56
CA PRO A 174 -25.63 -0.30 2.34
C PRO A 174 -25.82 1.13 1.82
N THR A 175 -26.21 1.32 0.56
CA THR A 175 -26.45 2.65 -0.03
C THR A 175 -27.82 3.19 0.38
N ALA A 176 -28.85 2.35 0.35
CA ALA A 176 -30.19 2.72 0.81
C ALA A 176 -30.35 2.58 2.33
N ASN A 177 -29.46 1.85 3.01
CA ASN A 177 -29.58 1.42 4.40
C ASN A 177 -30.92 0.68 4.65
N THR A 178 -31.21 -0.32 3.82
CA THR A 178 -32.48 -1.07 3.84
C THR A 178 -32.28 -2.57 3.64
N TRP A 179 -33.13 -3.35 4.29
CA TRP A 179 -33.26 -4.80 4.09
C TRP A 179 -34.41 -5.13 3.14
N THR A 180 -34.22 -6.09 2.24
CA THR A 180 -35.25 -6.59 1.31
C THR A 180 -35.25 -8.11 1.31
N GLN A 181 -36.42 -8.73 1.53
CA GLN A 181 -36.55 -10.19 1.47
C GLN A 181 -36.36 -10.69 0.03
N LYS A 182 -35.69 -11.83 -0.11
CA LYS A 182 -35.40 -12.52 -1.37
C LYS A 182 -36.07 -13.90 -1.34
N ALA A 183 -35.84 -14.71 -2.37
CA ALA A 183 -36.35 -16.07 -2.40
C ALA A 183 -35.79 -16.87 -1.22
N ASN A 184 -36.68 -17.45 -0.42
CA ASN A 184 -36.33 -18.38 0.64
C ASN A 184 -35.50 -19.54 0.07
N ILE A 185 -34.59 -20.06 0.88
CA ILE A 185 -33.78 -21.23 0.52
C ILE A 185 -34.73 -22.42 0.35
N GLY A 186 -34.53 -23.21 -0.72
CA GLY A 186 -35.42 -24.31 -1.14
C GLY A 186 -35.50 -25.51 -0.19
N THR A 187 -35.14 -25.36 1.08
CA THR A 187 -35.13 -26.42 2.09
C THR A 187 -36.03 -26.10 3.27
N VAL A 188 -36.18 -27.11 4.13
CA VAL A 188 -36.53 -26.93 5.54
C VAL A 188 -35.67 -25.84 6.23
N GLY A 189 -36.19 -25.30 7.32
CA GLY A 189 -35.50 -24.34 8.17
C GLY A 189 -34.16 -24.88 8.68
N ARG A 190 -33.14 -24.03 8.71
CA ARG A 190 -31.76 -24.45 8.91
C ARG A 190 -31.06 -23.62 9.99
N ASN A 191 -30.18 -24.25 10.76
CA ASN A 191 -29.43 -23.63 11.84
C ASN A 191 -27.93 -23.99 11.75
N ASN A 192 -27.03 -23.15 12.29
CA ASN A 192 -25.58 -23.42 12.37
C ASN A 192 -24.92 -23.86 11.03
N ALA A 193 -25.45 -23.34 9.92
CA ALA A 193 -24.95 -23.60 8.58
C ALA A 193 -23.72 -22.76 8.24
N VAL A 194 -23.08 -23.06 7.11
CA VAL A 194 -22.03 -22.21 6.54
C VAL A 194 -22.54 -21.51 5.30
N GLY A 195 -21.95 -20.34 5.01
CA GLY A 195 -22.09 -19.73 3.69
C GLY A 195 -20.89 -18.90 3.29
N PHE A 196 -20.76 -18.72 1.99
CA PHE A 196 -19.66 -18.03 1.32
C PHE A 196 -20.13 -17.59 -0.07
N SER A 197 -19.37 -16.73 -0.74
CA SER A 197 -19.64 -16.35 -2.13
C SER A 197 -18.48 -16.72 -3.05
N ILE A 198 -18.80 -17.09 -4.29
CA ILE A 198 -17.83 -17.32 -5.35
C ILE A 198 -18.33 -16.56 -6.59
N GLY A 199 -17.51 -15.65 -7.09
CA GLY A 199 -17.90 -14.77 -8.21
C GLY A 199 -19.14 -13.94 -7.88
N ASP A 200 -20.19 -14.09 -8.67
CA ASP A 200 -21.47 -13.40 -8.52
C ASP A 200 -22.57 -14.26 -7.85
N LYS A 201 -22.19 -15.38 -7.22
CA LYS A 201 -23.10 -16.33 -6.56
C LYS A 201 -22.82 -16.45 -5.06
N GLY A 202 -23.89 -16.66 -4.29
CA GLY A 202 -23.83 -17.02 -2.88
C GLY A 202 -24.04 -18.51 -2.69
N TYR A 203 -23.50 -19.09 -1.62
CA TYR A 203 -23.65 -20.50 -1.30
C TYR A 203 -24.01 -20.68 0.17
N ILE A 204 -24.93 -21.59 0.46
CA ILE A 204 -25.28 -22.03 1.81
C ILE A 204 -25.30 -23.55 1.85
N GLY A 205 -24.69 -24.15 2.86
CA GLY A 205 -24.68 -25.59 3.02
C GLY A 205 -24.46 -26.03 4.46
N THR A 206 -24.54 -27.34 4.69
CA THR A 206 -24.38 -27.97 6.01
C THR A 206 -25.33 -27.36 7.07
N GLY A 207 -24.99 -27.43 8.35
CA GLY A 207 -25.88 -27.03 9.45
C GLY A 207 -26.84 -28.16 9.83
N ASN A 208 -27.89 -27.83 10.57
CA ASN A 208 -28.93 -28.78 10.97
C ASN A 208 -30.35 -28.26 10.72
N THR A 209 -31.28 -29.18 10.48
CA THR A 209 -32.73 -28.93 10.44
C THR A 209 -33.41 -29.46 11.70
N LEU A 210 -34.62 -28.97 12.00
CA LEU A 210 -35.50 -29.56 13.01
C LEU A 210 -36.60 -30.38 12.33
N VAL A 211 -36.70 -31.66 12.66
CA VAL A 211 -37.75 -32.56 12.16
C VAL A 211 -38.59 -33.03 13.34
N ILE A 212 -39.84 -32.56 13.45
CA ILE A 212 -40.74 -32.96 14.53
C ILE A 212 -41.44 -34.28 14.17
N PRO A 213 -41.47 -35.31 15.04
CA PRO A 213 -41.00 -35.34 16.44
C PRO A 213 -39.59 -35.93 16.64
N ILE A 214 -38.83 -36.14 15.57
CA ILE A 214 -37.57 -36.92 15.55
C ILE A 214 -36.41 -36.18 16.25
N GLY A 215 -36.36 -34.86 16.15
CA GLY A 215 -35.30 -34.01 16.71
C GLY A 215 -34.50 -33.27 15.64
N SER A 216 -33.24 -32.96 15.94
CA SER A 216 -32.31 -32.29 15.03
C SER A 216 -31.67 -33.29 14.07
N GLU A 217 -31.59 -32.95 12.78
CA GLU A 217 -30.88 -33.72 11.75
C GLU A 217 -29.78 -32.87 11.11
N ASP A 218 -28.54 -33.37 11.09
CA ASP A 218 -27.42 -32.70 10.44
C ASP A 218 -27.50 -32.83 8.92
N LEU A 219 -27.15 -31.75 8.22
CA LEU A 219 -27.21 -31.64 6.78
C LEU A 219 -25.81 -31.67 6.15
N GLY A 220 -25.77 -32.09 4.88
CA GLY A 220 -24.56 -32.16 4.06
C GLY A 220 -24.78 -31.66 2.64
N ASP A 221 -25.91 -30.99 2.38
CA ASP A 221 -26.23 -30.37 1.11
C ASP A 221 -25.51 -29.02 0.93
N LEU A 222 -25.49 -28.55 -0.33
CA LEU A 222 -25.02 -27.22 -0.72
C LEU A 222 -26.03 -26.62 -1.71
N TRP A 223 -26.36 -25.35 -1.51
CA TRP A 223 -27.27 -24.57 -2.36
C TRP A 223 -26.59 -23.31 -2.86
N GLU A 224 -26.74 -23.03 -4.15
CA GLU A 224 -26.25 -21.82 -4.81
C GLU A 224 -27.40 -20.84 -5.02
N TYR A 225 -27.21 -19.58 -4.59
CA TYR A 225 -28.09 -18.46 -4.88
C TYR A 225 -27.58 -17.67 -6.07
N ASN A 226 -28.48 -17.41 -7.02
CA ASN A 226 -28.23 -16.51 -8.14
C ASN A 226 -29.01 -15.18 -7.95
N PRO A 227 -28.33 -14.06 -7.66
CA PRO A 227 -29.00 -12.76 -7.50
C PRO A 227 -29.72 -12.26 -8.75
N ALA A 228 -29.24 -12.63 -9.95
CA ALA A 228 -29.74 -12.09 -11.22
C ALA A 228 -31.18 -12.50 -11.54
N ASN A 229 -31.64 -13.64 -11.00
CA ASN A 229 -33.00 -14.16 -11.17
C ASN A 229 -33.69 -14.48 -9.83
N ASN A 230 -33.05 -14.22 -8.68
CA ASN A 230 -33.56 -14.50 -7.35
C ASN A 230 -33.97 -15.98 -7.16
N THR A 231 -33.10 -16.92 -7.56
CA THR A 231 -33.36 -18.37 -7.42
C THR A 231 -32.24 -19.10 -6.69
N TRP A 232 -32.61 -20.20 -6.02
CA TRP A 232 -31.70 -21.17 -5.44
C TRP A 232 -31.60 -22.44 -6.31
N THR A 233 -30.43 -23.07 -6.37
CA THR A 233 -30.20 -24.34 -7.07
C THR A 233 -29.31 -25.24 -6.23
N GLN A 234 -29.73 -26.49 -6.00
CA GLN A 234 -28.93 -27.46 -5.25
C GLN A 234 -27.67 -27.86 -6.05
N LYS A 235 -26.56 -28.00 -5.34
CA LYS A 235 -25.25 -28.43 -5.84
C LYS A 235 -24.87 -29.78 -5.22
N ALA A 236 -23.71 -30.31 -5.58
CA ALA A 236 -23.23 -31.56 -5.02
C ALA A 236 -23.10 -31.46 -3.49
N ASN A 237 -23.68 -32.45 -2.80
CA ASN A 237 -23.55 -32.61 -1.36
C ASN A 237 -22.07 -32.80 -0.97
N LEU A 238 -21.71 -32.32 0.22
CA LEU A 238 -20.37 -32.40 0.79
C LEU A 238 -19.96 -33.87 1.03
N THR A 239 -18.97 -34.34 0.29
CA THR A 239 -18.43 -35.71 0.38
C THR A 239 -17.87 -36.06 1.77
N GLY A 240 -17.43 -35.07 2.55
CA GLY A 240 -17.00 -35.23 3.96
C GLY A 240 -18.12 -35.57 4.95
N GLY A 241 -19.35 -35.76 4.46
CA GLY A 241 -20.52 -36.07 5.27
C GLY A 241 -21.09 -34.88 6.04
N VAL A 242 -22.28 -35.13 6.59
CA VAL A 242 -23.09 -34.13 7.32
C VAL A 242 -22.34 -33.53 8.52
N ARG A 243 -22.65 -32.26 8.81
CA ARG A 243 -22.07 -31.51 9.93
C ARG A 243 -22.84 -30.22 10.22
N THR A 244 -22.72 -29.74 11.44
CA THR A 244 -23.19 -28.43 11.88
C THR A 244 -22.04 -27.63 12.52
N ALA A 245 -22.19 -26.30 12.62
CA ALA A 245 -21.22 -25.37 13.19
C ALA A 245 -19.78 -25.52 12.62
N ALA A 246 -19.70 -25.77 11.31
CA ALA A 246 -18.46 -25.82 10.54
C ALA A 246 -17.96 -24.40 10.18
N VAL A 247 -16.76 -24.33 9.61
CA VAL A 247 -16.23 -23.10 9.01
C VAL A 247 -16.42 -23.20 7.49
N GLY A 248 -16.83 -22.10 6.86
CA GLY A 248 -16.84 -21.96 5.40
C GLY A 248 -16.35 -20.58 4.95
N PHE A 249 -15.58 -20.54 3.86
CA PHE A 249 -15.10 -19.33 3.21
C PHE A 249 -14.72 -19.64 1.75
N SER A 250 -14.40 -18.63 0.94
CA SER A 250 -13.88 -18.81 -0.42
C SER A 250 -12.43 -18.33 -0.55
N ILE A 251 -11.68 -18.97 -1.45
CA ILE A 251 -10.37 -18.49 -1.90
C ILE A 251 -10.37 -18.56 -3.44
N GLY A 252 -10.14 -17.42 -4.09
CA GLY A 252 -10.17 -17.33 -5.55
C GLY A 252 -11.54 -17.73 -6.11
N ASP A 253 -11.57 -18.75 -6.96
CA ASP A 253 -12.78 -19.28 -7.60
C ASP A 253 -13.32 -20.56 -6.92
N LYS A 254 -12.87 -20.86 -5.69
CA LYS A 254 -13.25 -22.06 -4.92
C LYS A 254 -13.88 -21.71 -3.58
N GLY A 255 -14.81 -22.56 -3.16
CA GLY A 255 -15.38 -22.56 -1.81
C GLY A 255 -14.68 -23.61 -0.95
N TYR A 256 -14.62 -23.40 0.36
CA TYR A 256 -14.02 -24.34 1.30
C TYR A 256 -14.95 -24.56 2.49
N ILE A 257 -15.03 -25.82 2.94
CA ILE A 257 -15.70 -26.20 4.19
C ILE A 257 -14.78 -27.14 4.97
N GLY A 258 -14.65 -26.92 6.26
CA GLY A 258 -14.05 -27.90 7.15
C GLY A 258 -14.37 -27.64 8.61
N THR A 259 -13.81 -28.46 9.49
CA THR A 259 -14.18 -28.50 10.92
C THR A 259 -15.69 -28.80 11.09
N GLY A 260 -16.30 -28.38 12.19
CA GLY A 260 -17.70 -28.65 12.53
C GLY A 260 -17.87 -29.98 13.27
N THR A 261 -19.10 -30.31 13.64
CA THR A 261 -19.43 -31.55 14.35
C THR A 261 -20.61 -32.26 13.73
N SER A 262 -20.66 -33.57 13.91
CA SER A 262 -21.91 -34.33 13.89
C SER A 262 -21.87 -35.23 15.12
N THR A 263 -21.71 -36.55 14.96
CA THR A 263 -21.40 -37.48 16.07
C THR A 263 -20.11 -37.14 16.83
N SER A 264 -19.14 -36.50 16.17
CA SER A 264 -17.93 -35.96 16.77
C SER A 264 -17.43 -34.72 16.02
N ALA A 265 -16.59 -33.92 16.69
CA ALA A 265 -15.90 -32.80 16.09
C ALA A 265 -14.91 -33.27 15.02
N LYS A 266 -14.80 -32.52 13.93
CA LYS A 266 -14.03 -32.87 12.73
C LYS A 266 -12.84 -31.94 12.53
N LYS A 267 -11.85 -32.41 11.75
CA LYS A 267 -10.73 -31.59 11.24
C LYS A 267 -10.49 -31.74 9.73
N ASP A 268 -11.35 -32.48 9.04
CA ASP A 268 -11.26 -32.61 7.58
C ASP A 268 -11.58 -31.26 6.91
N PHE A 269 -10.99 -31.04 5.74
CA PHE A 269 -11.07 -29.80 4.99
C PHE A 269 -11.29 -30.10 3.51
N TRP A 270 -12.29 -29.46 2.90
CA TRP A 270 -12.82 -29.80 1.58
C TRP A 270 -12.95 -28.55 0.72
N GLU A 271 -12.53 -28.66 -0.54
CA GLU A 271 -12.66 -27.63 -1.57
C GLU A 271 -13.83 -27.98 -2.50
N PHE A 272 -14.71 -27.01 -2.74
CA PHE A 272 -15.76 -27.06 -3.75
C PHE A 272 -15.32 -26.33 -5.01
N ASN A 273 -15.39 -27.03 -6.14
CA ASN A 273 -15.21 -26.43 -7.45
C ASN A 273 -16.59 -26.25 -8.13
N PRO A 274 -17.11 -25.01 -8.27
CA PRO A 274 -18.43 -24.78 -8.86
C PRO A 274 -18.50 -25.17 -10.34
N THR A 275 -17.39 -25.08 -11.08
CA THR A 275 -17.31 -25.43 -12.51
C THR A 275 -17.54 -26.91 -12.78
N THR A 276 -17.04 -27.78 -11.89
CA THR A 276 -17.23 -29.24 -11.99
C THR A 276 -18.32 -29.77 -11.07
N ASN A 277 -18.94 -28.90 -10.25
CA ASN A 277 -19.91 -29.24 -9.21
C ASN A 277 -19.43 -30.41 -8.33
N SER A 278 -18.20 -30.33 -7.82
CA SER A 278 -17.53 -31.44 -7.12
C SER A 278 -16.72 -30.98 -5.93
N TRP A 279 -16.65 -31.84 -4.91
CA TRP A 279 -15.82 -31.66 -3.72
C TRP A 279 -14.53 -32.48 -3.79
N THR A 280 -13.42 -31.90 -3.34
CA THR A 280 -12.10 -32.55 -3.22
C THR A 280 -11.55 -32.34 -1.82
N GLN A 281 -11.15 -33.41 -1.13
CA GLN A 281 -10.49 -33.29 0.18
C GLN A 281 -9.10 -32.67 0.00
N LYS A 282 -8.75 -31.78 0.93
CA LYS A 282 -7.46 -31.10 1.03
C LYS A 282 -6.71 -31.59 2.27
N ALA A 283 -5.57 -31.00 2.59
CA ALA A 283 -4.92 -31.26 3.86
C ALA A 283 -5.89 -30.91 5.01
N ASP A 284 -6.12 -31.89 5.90
CA ASP A 284 -6.85 -31.69 7.14
C ASP A 284 -6.33 -30.46 7.89
N PHE A 285 -7.23 -29.74 8.53
CA PHE A 285 -6.93 -28.61 9.39
C PHE A 285 -5.80 -28.94 10.37
N GLY A 286 -4.80 -28.05 10.43
CA GLY A 286 -3.56 -28.27 11.18
C GLY A 286 -3.75 -28.33 12.70
N GLY A 287 -4.76 -27.65 13.23
CA GLY A 287 -5.12 -27.68 14.64
C GLY A 287 -5.97 -28.90 15.04
N THR A 288 -6.43 -28.89 16.28
CA THR A 288 -7.33 -29.93 16.83
C THR A 288 -8.73 -29.88 16.22
N ALA A 289 -9.37 -31.05 16.09
CA ALA A 289 -10.76 -31.16 15.62
C ALA A 289 -11.71 -30.36 16.51
N ARG A 290 -12.60 -29.56 15.89
CA ARG A 290 -13.43 -28.57 16.59
C ARG A 290 -14.67 -28.16 15.80
N ASN A 291 -15.56 -27.44 16.45
CA ASN A 291 -16.72 -26.76 15.87
C ASN A 291 -16.83 -25.33 16.44
N SER A 292 -17.71 -24.52 15.85
CA SER A 292 -17.97 -23.14 16.28
C SER A 292 -16.70 -22.27 16.33
N ALA A 293 -15.77 -22.57 15.42
CA ALA A 293 -14.56 -21.81 15.16
C ALA A 293 -14.86 -20.67 14.16
N VAL A 294 -13.90 -19.76 14.01
CA VAL A 294 -13.95 -18.68 13.02
C VAL A 294 -13.04 -19.02 11.86
N GLY A 295 -13.44 -18.68 10.65
CA GLY A 295 -12.52 -18.62 9.52
C GLY A 295 -12.92 -17.62 8.45
N PHE A 296 -11.92 -17.18 7.70
CA PHE A 296 -12.02 -16.17 6.64
C PHE A 296 -10.81 -16.32 5.69
N ALA A 297 -10.81 -15.60 4.57
CA ALA A 297 -9.67 -15.58 3.65
C ALA A 297 -9.03 -14.19 3.57
N ILE A 298 -7.71 -14.13 3.46
CA ILE A 298 -6.93 -12.91 3.22
C ILE A 298 -5.86 -13.21 2.18
N GLY A 299 -5.69 -12.37 1.17
CA GLY A 299 -4.54 -12.44 0.26
C GLY A 299 -4.36 -13.76 -0.50
N GLY A 300 -5.43 -14.53 -0.71
CA GLY A 300 -5.36 -15.86 -1.34
C GLY A 300 -4.99 -17.01 -0.39
N LYS A 301 -4.99 -16.78 0.93
CA LYS A 301 -4.83 -17.79 1.98
C LYS A 301 -6.11 -17.90 2.81
N GLY A 302 -6.42 -19.11 3.29
CA GLY A 302 -7.50 -19.35 4.24
C GLY A 302 -6.99 -19.23 5.67
N TYR A 303 -7.84 -18.87 6.63
CA TYR A 303 -7.48 -18.77 8.04
C TYR A 303 -8.56 -19.42 8.90
N ILE A 304 -8.15 -20.17 9.93
CA ILE A 304 -9.05 -20.76 10.93
C ILE A 304 -8.43 -20.61 12.32
N GLY A 305 -9.25 -20.23 13.29
CA GLY A 305 -8.88 -20.30 14.71
C GLY A 305 -10.06 -20.13 15.64
N THR A 306 -9.79 -20.12 16.95
CA THR A 306 -10.82 -20.24 18.01
C THR A 306 -11.63 -21.55 17.86
N GLY A 307 -12.80 -21.66 18.50
CA GLY A 307 -13.60 -22.88 18.62
C GLY A 307 -13.10 -23.78 19.75
N ALA A 308 -13.97 -24.63 20.33
CA ALA A 308 -13.58 -25.56 21.42
C ALA A 308 -12.73 -24.97 22.59
N VAL A 309 -12.87 -23.66 22.88
CA VAL A 309 -12.13 -22.91 23.93
C VAL A 309 -10.61 -22.89 23.74
N THR A 310 -10.16 -22.81 22.48
CA THR A 310 -8.76 -22.52 22.11
C THR A 310 -8.57 -21.06 21.66
N ASN A 311 -7.30 -20.64 21.53
CA ASN A 311 -6.89 -19.42 20.85
C ASN A 311 -5.87 -19.67 19.70
N ASP A 312 -5.53 -20.92 19.37
CA ASP A 312 -4.66 -21.21 18.23
C ASP A 312 -5.25 -20.71 16.90
N PHE A 313 -4.36 -20.24 16.01
CA PHE A 313 -4.72 -19.61 14.74
C PHE A 313 -3.83 -20.15 13.61
N TRP A 314 -4.43 -20.56 12.51
CA TRP A 314 -3.77 -21.29 11.42
C TRP A 314 -4.09 -20.69 10.07
N GLU A 315 -3.09 -20.69 9.19
CA GLU A 315 -3.16 -20.27 7.79
C GLU A 315 -3.11 -21.50 6.88
N TYR A 316 -3.98 -21.54 5.86
CA TYR A 316 -4.00 -22.53 4.79
C TYR A 316 -3.44 -21.95 3.49
N ASP A 317 -2.44 -22.63 2.94
CA ASP A 317 -1.93 -22.37 1.61
C ASP A 317 -2.56 -23.33 0.59
N PRO A 318 -3.44 -22.85 -0.32
CA PRO A 318 -4.04 -23.70 -1.35
C PRO A 318 -3.03 -24.17 -2.42
N THR A 319 -1.92 -23.45 -2.62
CA THR A 319 -0.88 -23.80 -3.60
C THR A 319 0.00 -24.94 -3.08
N ALA A 320 0.42 -24.86 -1.82
CA ALA A 320 1.19 -25.93 -1.16
C ALA A 320 0.30 -27.07 -0.62
N ASN A 321 -1.00 -26.81 -0.46
CA ASN A 321 -1.95 -27.66 0.27
C ASN A 321 -1.45 -27.99 1.69
N THR A 322 -1.03 -26.96 2.43
CA THR A 322 -0.49 -27.09 3.80
C THR A 322 -1.12 -26.10 4.75
N TRP A 323 -1.15 -26.46 6.03
CA TRP A 323 -1.50 -25.56 7.13
C TRP A 323 -0.24 -25.14 7.89
N THR A 324 -0.18 -23.88 8.32
CA THR A 324 0.90 -23.33 9.15
C THR A 324 0.29 -22.57 10.32
N GLN A 325 0.71 -22.90 11.54
CA GLN A 325 0.28 -22.14 12.73
C GLN A 325 0.91 -20.74 12.67
N LYS A 326 0.09 -19.74 12.96
CA LYS A 326 0.42 -18.32 12.97
C LYS A 326 0.53 -17.82 14.41
N ALA A 327 0.71 -16.53 14.61
CA ALA A 327 0.54 -15.94 15.93
C ALA A 327 -0.88 -16.24 16.46
N ASP A 328 -0.96 -16.93 17.60
CA ASP A 328 -2.20 -17.27 18.28
C ASP A 328 -3.05 -16.01 18.52
N PHE A 329 -4.36 -16.18 18.51
CA PHE A 329 -5.32 -15.12 18.76
C PHE A 329 -5.07 -14.49 20.14
N ALA A 330 -4.84 -13.17 20.15
CA ALA A 330 -4.46 -12.44 21.36
C ALA A 330 -5.65 -12.12 22.30
N GLY A 331 -6.88 -12.21 21.81
CA GLY A 331 -8.07 -12.18 22.65
C GLY A 331 -8.28 -13.51 23.38
N SER A 332 -9.11 -13.51 24.43
CA SER A 332 -9.39 -14.74 25.19
C SER A 332 -10.04 -15.83 24.32
N SER A 333 -9.67 -17.08 24.57
CA SER A 333 -10.19 -18.29 23.92
C SER A 333 -11.71 -18.35 23.92
N ARG A 334 -12.32 -18.68 22.77
CA ARG A 334 -13.76 -18.53 22.56
C ARG A 334 -14.35 -19.49 21.54
N ASN A 335 -15.67 -19.55 21.48
CA ASN A 335 -16.44 -20.19 20.40
C ASN A 335 -17.60 -19.28 19.96
N SER A 336 -18.23 -19.62 18.82
CA SER A 336 -19.38 -18.89 18.25
C SER A 336 -19.14 -17.38 18.13
N ALA A 337 -17.90 -17.00 17.83
CA ALA A 337 -17.49 -15.65 17.51
C ALA A 337 -17.73 -15.36 16.03
N VAL A 338 -17.67 -14.08 15.66
CA VAL A 338 -17.74 -13.63 14.27
C VAL A 338 -16.32 -13.35 13.78
N GLY A 339 -16.05 -13.67 12.53
CA GLY A 339 -14.90 -13.11 11.82
C GLY A 339 -15.14 -12.94 10.32
N PHE A 340 -14.38 -12.02 9.75
CA PHE A 340 -14.41 -11.63 8.34
C PHE A 340 -13.08 -10.95 7.97
N ALA A 341 -12.86 -10.67 6.70
CA ALA A 341 -11.71 -9.89 6.23
C ALA A 341 -12.14 -8.52 5.67
N ILE A 342 -11.32 -7.49 5.88
CA ILE A 342 -11.45 -6.20 5.20
C ILE A 342 -10.09 -5.85 4.59
N GLY A 343 -10.04 -5.77 3.26
CA GLY A 343 -8.78 -5.57 2.53
C GLY A 343 -7.78 -6.70 2.81
N SER A 344 -6.59 -6.34 3.28
CA SER A 344 -5.51 -7.27 3.65
C SER A 344 -5.50 -7.67 5.12
N LYS A 345 -6.61 -7.47 5.86
CA LYS A 345 -6.68 -7.75 7.31
C LYS A 345 -7.85 -8.64 7.68
N GLY A 346 -7.63 -9.51 8.66
CA GLY A 346 -8.66 -10.35 9.27
C GLY A 346 -9.21 -9.73 10.54
N TYR A 347 -10.43 -10.10 10.91
CA TYR A 347 -11.09 -9.60 12.11
C TYR A 347 -11.76 -10.73 12.87
N ILE A 348 -11.68 -10.69 14.20
CA ILE A 348 -12.42 -11.56 15.11
C ILE A 348 -13.05 -10.70 16.21
N GLY A 349 -14.33 -10.92 16.52
CA GLY A 349 -14.93 -10.34 17.71
C GLY A 349 -16.21 -11.04 18.12
N THR A 350 -16.78 -10.58 19.24
CA THR A 350 -17.90 -11.25 19.92
C THR A 350 -17.53 -12.70 20.30
N GLY A 351 -18.52 -13.56 20.56
CA GLY A 351 -18.36 -14.97 20.93
C GLY A 351 -18.50 -15.22 22.42
N SER A 352 -18.51 -16.50 22.79
CA SER A 352 -18.64 -16.95 24.18
C SER A 352 -17.27 -17.26 24.78
N LEU A 353 -16.95 -16.59 25.89
CA LEU A 353 -15.86 -16.93 26.81
C LEU A 353 -16.39 -17.85 27.92
N SER A 354 -15.49 -18.38 28.75
CA SER A 354 -15.87 -19.10 29.98
C SER A 354 -16.68 -18.23 30.96
N GLY A 355 -16.49 -16.92 30.93
CA GLY A 355 -17.24 -15.93 31.73
C GLY A 355 -18.53 -15.40 31.08
N GLY A 356 -18.93 -15.92 29.91
CA GLY A 356 -20.09 -15.44 29.14
C GLY A 356 -19.71 -14.73 27.83
N PRO A 357 -20.68 -14.09 27.15
CA PRO A 357 -20.44 -13.45 25.87
C PRO A 357 -19.60 -12.18 25.99
N THR A 358 -18.89 -11.81 24.93
CA THR A 358 -18.03 -10.61 24.87
C THR A 358 -18.39 -9.68 23.70
N ASN A 359 -17.89 -8.43 23.71
CA ASN A 359 -17.95 -7.48 22.59
C ASN A 359 -16.55 -6.95 22.19
N ASP A 360 -15.46 -7.52 22.68
CA ASP A 360 -14.12 -7.19 22.17
C ASP A 360 -13.99 -7.53 20.68
N PHE A 361 -13.17 -6.73 20.00
CA PHE A 361 -12.98 -6.80 18.55
C PHE A 361 -11.50 -6.61 18.22
N TRP A 362 -10.97 -7.49 17.38
CA TRP A 362 -9.53 -7.66 17.14
C TRP A 362 -9.25 -7.73 15.65
N GLU A 363 -8.14 -7.13 15.25
CA GLU A 363 -7.61 -7.10 13.88
C GLU A 363 -6.35 -7.96 13.80
N TYR A 364 -6.33 -8.91 12.88
CA TYR A 364 -5.13 -9.62 12.46
C TYR A 364 -4.53 -8.94 11.23
N THR A 365 -3.28 -8.51 11.34
CA THR A 365 -2.46 -8.10 10.19
C THR A 365 -1.52 -9.26 9.86
N PRO A 366 -1.68 -9.95 8.71
CA PRO A 366 -0.75 -11.00 8.28
C PRO A 366 0.66 -10.46 8.09
N GLY A 367 1.65 -11.30 8.38
CA GLY A 367 3.05 -10.97 8.12
C GLY A 367 3.36 -10.92 6.62
N GLY A 368 3.99 -9.85 6.15
CA GLY A 368 4.31 -9.68 4.74
C GLY A 368 5.47 -8.71 4.50
N LEU A 369 6.16 -8.86 3.36
CA LEU A 369 7.07 -7.84 2.85
C LEU A 369 6.25 -6.58 2.58
N SER A 370 6.69 -5.42 3.07
CA SER A 370 5.93 -4.18 2.89
C SER A 370 5.74 -3.84 1.41
N SER A 371 4.57 -3.35 1.04
CA SER A 371 4.32 -2.77 -0.30
C SER A 371 5.14 -1.50 -0.60
N GLU A 372 5.83 -0.94 0.40
CA GLU A 372 6.61 0.30 0.33
C GLU A 372 7.96 0.20 -0.43
N ILE A 373 8.36 -0.99 -0.90
CA ILE A 373 9.71 -1.25 -1.44
C ILE A 373 10.04 -0.45 -2.72
N THR A 374 9.07 0.21 -3.37
CA THR A 374 9.23 0.82 -4.70
C THR A 374 9.28 2.35 -4.76
N MET A 375 9.38 3.08 -3.64
CA MET A 375 9.46 4.56 -3.67
C MET A 375 10.84 5.20 -3.39
N GLN A 376 11.89 4.44 -3.02
CA GLN A 376 13.26 4.93 -3.19
C GLN A 376 13.75 4.67 -4.61
N GLY A 377 13.61 5.70 -5.46
CA GLY A 377 13.93 5.66 -6.88
C GLY A 377 15.42 5.56 -7.19
N ASN A 378 16.00 4.37 -7.04
CA ASN A 378 17.36 4.05 -7.49
C ASN A 378 17.46 4.16 -9.03
N THR A 379 17.93 5.31 -9.52
CA THR A 379 18.12 5.57 -10.95
C THR A 379 19.57 5.26 -11.33
N PHE A 380 19.79 4.15 -12.02
CA PHE A 380 21.14 3.75 -12.47
C PHE A 380 21.63 4.63 -13.65
N ASN A 381 22.73 5.35 -13.47
CA ASN A 381 23.36 6.17 -14.53
C ASN A 381 24.52 5.44 -15.24
N GLY A 382 24.24 4.22 -15.75
CA GLY A 382 25.25 3.43 -16.46
C GLY A 382 26.12 2.56 -15.54
N PRO A 383 27.31 2.13 -16.02
CA PRO A 383 28.04 1.04 -15.38
C PRO A 383 28.74 1.45 -14.08
N ASN A 384 28.16 1.01 -12.96
CA ASN A 384 28.81 0.71 -11.69
C ASN A 384 29.18 1.87 -10.73
N GLN A 385 28.35 2.90 -10.61
CA GLN A 385 28.37 3.74 -9.39
C GLN A 385 26.96 3.91 -8.81
N LEU A 386 26.79 3.44 -7.56
CA LEU A 386 25.62 3.74 -6.74
C LEU A 386 25.80 5.15 -6.19
N VAL A 387 24.85 6.04 -6.43
CA VAL A 387 24.80 7.35 -5.75
C VAL A 387 23.49 7.41 -4.96
N GLN A 388 23.60 7.20 -3.66
CA GLN A 388 22.46 7.21 -2.75
C GLN A 388 22.19 8.65 -2.29
N LEU A 389 20.94 9.10 -2.42
CA LEU A 389 20.47 10.31 -1.75
C LEU A 389 20.17 9.98 -0.28
N ASP A 390 20.34 10.97 0.60
CA ASP A 390 19.86 10.87 1.98
C ASP A 390 18.32 10.91 2.06
N GLY A 391 17.79 10.70 3.26
CA GLY A 391 16.34 10.74 3.53
C GLY A 391 15.68 12.12 3.33
N ALA A 392 16.44 13.13 2.91
CA ALA A 392 15.97 14.46 2.52
C ALA A 392 16.23 14.77 1.03
N ASN A 393 16.44 13.73 0.20
CA ASN A 393 16.73 13.82 -1.24
C ASN A 393 18.00 14.61 -1.59
N SER A 394 18.98 14.68 -0.68
CA SER A 394 20.25 15.40 -0.86
C SER A 394 21.44 14.43 -0.99
N PHE A 395 22.55 14.87 -1.61
CA PHE A 395 23.75 14.04 -1.67
C PHE A 395 24.54 14.08 -0.34
N PRO A 396 24.91 12.94 0.25
CA PRO A 396 25.63 12.89 1.52
C PRO A 396 27.11 13.29 1.34
N GLY A 397 27.38 14.59 1.46
CA GLY A 397 28.73 15.16 1.51
C GLY A 397 29.24 15.76 0.20
N ASN A 398 30.51 16.15 0.20
CA ASN A 398 31.19 16.85 -0.89
C ASN A 398 31.55 15.91 -2.06
N LEU A 399 30.71 15.92 -3.09
CA LEU A 399 30.93 15.22 -4.36
C LEU A 399 32.06 15.86 -5.18
N THR A 400 33.22 15.20 -5.23
CA THR A 400 34.33 15.59 -6.12
C THR A 400 34.15 14.98 -7.51
N VAL A 401 33.67 15.77 -8.47
CA VAL A 401 33.54 15.32 -9.88
C VAL A 401 34.84 15.61 -10.64
N THR A 402 35.57 14.56 -11.04
CA THR A 402 36.80 14.64 -11.85
C THR A 402 36.53 14.65 -13.36
N GLY A 403 35.41 15.23 -13.79
CA GLY A 403 34.93 15.26 -15.17
C GLY A 403 33.70 16.16 -15.34
N ASN A 404 33.03 16.04 -16.50
CA ASN A 404 31.88 16.89 -16.83
C ASN A 404 30.59 16.40 -16.16
N LEU A 405 30.02 17.20 -15.25
CA LEU A 405 28.68 17.00 -14.70
C LEU A 405 27.63 17.62 -15.64
N THR A 406 26.65 16.83 -16.08
CA THR A 406 25.49 17.33 -16.84
C THR A 406 24.23 17.19 -15.99
N VAL A 407 23.65 18.31 -15.57
CA VAL A 407 22.39 18.33 -14.80
C VAL A 407 21.25 18.76 -15.71
N GLY A 408 20.12 18.03 -15.65
CA GLY A 408 18.90 18.31 -16.41
C GLY A 408 18.11 19.51 -15.86
N GLY A 409 18.73 20.69 -15.81
CA GLY A 409 18.11 21.92 -15.31
C GLY A 409 19.14 23.06 -15.19
N GLN A 410 18.69 24.31 -15.36
CA GLN A 410 19.55 25.48 -15.19
C GLN A 410 19.90 25.69 -13.71
N LEU A 411 21.12 25.33 -13.31
CA LEU A 411 21.66 25.57 -11.96
C LEU A 411 21.93 27.06 -11.65
N PHE A 412 21.94 27.90 -12.68
CA PHE A 412 21.96 29.36 -12.58
C PHE A 412 20.80 29.91 -13.42
N PRO A 413 19.96 30.82 -12.89
CA PRO A 413 18.93 31.45 -13.71
C PRO A 413 19.61 32.17 -14.86
N SER A 414 19.09 32.00 -16.09
CA SER A 414 19.57 32.78 -17.23
C SER A 414 19.39 34.28 -16.94
N GLU A 415 20.50 35.01 -16.87
CA GLU A 415 20.52 36.47 -16.72
C GLU A 415 20.02 37.11 -18.03
N ASN A 416 18.71 37.05 -18.24
CA ASN A 416 18.04 37.57 -19.43
C ASN A 416 17.94 39.09 -19.36
N PHE A 417 19.08 39.75 -19.54
CA PHE A 417 19.19 41.20 -19.59
C PHE A 417 18.37 41.78 -20.75
N ILE A 418 17.46 42.68 -20.40
CA ILE A 418 16.64 43.46 -21.32
C ILE A 418 17.40 44.73 -21.69
N ALA A 419 17.47 45.06 -22.99
CA ALA A 419 18.09 46.30 -23.46
C ALA A 419 17.18 47.51 -23.20
N PRO A 420 17.64 48.58 -22.53
CA PRO A 420 16.87 49.80 -22.34
C PRO A 420 16.85 50.65 -23.62
N THR A 421 15.76 51.38 -23.83
CA THR A 421 15.71 52.46 -24.83
C THR A 421 16.47 53.68 -24.30
N LEU A 422 17.73 53.83 -24.72
CA LEU A 422 18.56 54.98 -24.37
C LEU A 422 17.99 56.27 -24.99
N SER A 423 18.08 57.36 -24.23
CA SER A 423 17.51 58.68 -24.53
C SER A 423 18.61 59.75 -24.55
N ASN A 424 18.30 60.98 -24.98
CA ASN A 424 19.20 62.14 -24.90
C ASN A 424 20.62 61.89 -25.45
N ASN A 425 20.68 61.23 -26.62
CA ASN A 425 21.89 60.87 -27.36
C ASN A 425 22.84 59.87 -26.66
N TRP A 426 22.42 59.23 -25.56
CA TRP A 426 23.17 58.12 -24.98
C TRP A 426 23.15 56.92 -25.93
N ILE A 427 24.32 56.35 -26.19
CA ILE A 427 24.50 55.12 -26.97
C ILE A 427 25.43 54.16 -26.22
N ASN A 428 25.39 52.87 -26.56
CA ASN A 428 26.31 51.89 -25.97
C ASN A 428 27.77 52.23 -26.30
N TYR A 429 28.66 52.05 -25.32
CA TYR A 429 30.10 52.19 -25.51
C TYR A 429 30.67 50.90 -26.11
N ASP A 430 31.16 51.00 -27.34
CA ASP A 430 32.15 50.09 -27.95
C ASP A 430 31.89 48.58 -27.80
N VAL A 431 30.63 48.18 -27.98
CA VAL A 431 30.16 46.79 -27.86
C VAL A 431 30.95 45.80 -28.74
N PRO A 432 31.34 46.13 -29.99
CA PRO A 432 32.14 45.21 -30.81
C PRO A 432 33.53 44.90 -30.25
N ASN A 433 34.08 45.76 -29.39
CA ASN A 433 35.44 45.64 -28.84
C ASN A 433 35.48 45.12 -27.39
N GLY A 434 34.42 44.43 -26.94
CA GLY A 434 34.42 43.65 -25.70
C GLY A 434 33.72 44.28 -24.49
N TYR A 435 33.11 45.46 -24.64
CA TYR A 435 32.27 46.05 -23.58
C TYR A 435 30.81 45.57 -23.68
N ALA A 436 30.17 45.32 -22.53
CA ALA A 436 28.76 44.95 -22.53
C ALA A 436 27.88 46.15 -22.93
N ALA A 437 26.87 45.90 -23.77
CA ALA A 437 25.78 46.84 -24.01
C ALA A 437 24.99 47.11 -22.72
N ALA A 438 24.35 48.28 -22.65
CA ALA A 438 23.43 48.63 -21.58
C ALA A 438 22.33 47.57 -21.45
N GLY A 439 22.05 47.13 -20.23
CA GLY A 439 21.03 46.14 -19.96
C GLY A 439 20.55 46.18 -18.52
N TYR A 440 19.34 45.68 -18.27
CA TYR A 440 18.83 45.44 -16.92
C TYR A 440 18.13 44.09 -16.83
N PHE A 441 18.21 43.43 -15.67
CA PHE A 441 17.34 42.28 -15.33
C PHE A 441 16.88 42.38 -13.88
N LYS A 442 15.95 41.51 -13.47
CA LYS A 442 15.52 41.36 -12.08
C LYS A 442 15.66 39.89 -11.68
N ASP A 443 16.30 39.63 -10.55
CA ASP A 443 16.45 38.27 -10.00
C ASP A 443 15.21 37.81 -9.22
N LYS A 444 15.27 36.58 -8.70
CA LYS A 444 14.18 35.96 -7.93
C LYS A 444 13.99 36.62 -6.55
N GLU A 445 15.03 37.24 -5.99
CA GLU A 445 15.02 38.04 -4.77
C GLU A 445 14.41 39.45 -4.97
N SER A 446 14.00 39.77 -6.20
CA SER A 446 13.47 41.07 -6.65
C SER A 446 14.48 42.22 -6.60
N ILE A 447 15.77 41.91 -6.75
CA ILE A 447 16.82 42.90 -7.00
C ILE A 447 16.95 43.11 -8.52
N VAL A 448 16.88 44.37 -8.93
CA VAL A 448 17.16 44.82 -10.29
C VAL A 448 18.64 45.11 -10.39
N HIS A 449 19.30 44.54 -11.40
CA HIS A 449 20.71 44.74 -11.71
C HIS A 449 20.85 45.41 -13.07
N LEU A 450 21.71 46.43 -13.16
CA LEU A 450 22.06 47.10 -14.40
C LEU A 450 23.49 46.71 -14.82
N LYS A 451 23.72 46.67 -16.13
CA LYS A 451 25.05 46.44 -16.73
C LYS A 451 25.32 47.35 -17.93
N GLY A 452 26.58 47.32 -18.35
CA GLY A 452 27.08 47.91 -19.59
C GLY A 452 27.70 49.28 -19.43
N LEU A 453 28.37 49.75 -20.48
CA LEU A 453 28.88 51.12 -20.59
C LEU A 453 28.15 51.88 -21.69
N ILE A 454 27.97 53.19 -21.49
CA ILE A 454 27.32 54.12 -22.42
C ILE A 454 28.14 55.40 -22.62
N LYS A 455 27.91 56.10 -23.73
CA LYS A 455 28.63 57.33 -24.12
C LYS A 455 27.76 58.34 -24.87
N ASN A 456 28.37 59.49 -25.17
CA ASN A 456 27.91 60.59 -26.03
C ASN A 456 26.65 61.37 -25.58
N GLY A 457 25.90 60.88 -24.58
CA GLY A 457 24.67 61.54 -24.17
C GLY A 457 24.88 62.86 -23.44
N THR A 458 23.79 63.60 -23.28
CA THR A 458 23.77 64.91 -22.60
C THR A 458 23.98 64.75 -21.08
N THR A 459 24.89 65.54 -20.51
CA THR A 459 25.34 65.43 -19.10
C THR A 459 24.76 66.50 -18.16
N THR A 460 23.90 67.38 -18.67
CA THR A 460 23.20 68.39 -17.86
C THR A 460 22.45 67.72 -16.71
N ASN A 461 22.56 68.27 -15.50
CA ASN A 461 21.97 67.71 -14.28
C ASN A 461 20.47 67.40 -14.46
N GLY A 462 20.08 66.17 -14.16
CA GLY A 462 18.70 65.69 -14.24
C GLY A 462 18.33 65.07 -15.59
N THR A 463 19.24 65.04 -16.57
CA THR A 463 19.00 64.43 -17.89
C THR A 463 18.72 62.93 -17.75
N ILE A 464 17.64 62.47 -18.38
CA ILE A 464 17.24 61.05 -18.39
C ILE A 464 18.14 60.27 -19.36
N ILE A 465 18.70 59.17 -18.88
CA ILE A 465 19.47 58.22 -19.68
C ILE A 465 18.52 57.18 -20.31
N PHE A 466 17.62 56.61 -19.50
CA PHE A 466 16.51 55.75 -19.92
C PHE A 466 15.45 55.65 -18.81
N ILE A 467 14.35 54.95 -19.08
CA ILE A 467 13.26 54.73 -18.11
C ILE A 467 13.05 53.22 -17.93
N LEU A 468 13.01 52.77 -16.68
CA LEU A 468 12.71 51.39 -16.30
C LEU A 468 11.19 51.13 -16.32
N PRO A 469 10.75 49.97 -16.83
CA PRO A 469 9.33 49.61 -16.84
C PRO A 469 8.79 49.36 -15.43
N THR A 470 7.46 49.40 -15.28
CA THR A 470 6.78 49.02 -14.04
C THR A 470 7.20 47.62 -13.60
N GLY A 471 7.44 47.43 -12.29
CA GLY A 471 8.00 46.19 -11.73
C GLY A 471 9.53 46.09 -11.74
N TYR A 472 10.24 47.08 -12.29
CA TYR A 472 11.71 47.22 -12.21
C TYR A 472 12.14 48.54 -11.52
N ARG A 473 11.23 49.18 -10.80
CA ARG A 473 11.43 50.52 -10.19
C ARG A 473 11.63 50.38 -8.68
N PRO A 474 12.50 51.19 -8.05
CA PRO A 474 12.61 51.23 -6.60
C PRO A 474 11.40 51.91 -5.97
N SER A 475 11.10 51.60 -4.71
CA SER A 475 10.01 52.23 -3.95
C SER A 475 10.30 53.71 -3.60
N ALA A 476 11.58 54.07 -3.50
CA ALA A 476 12.07 55.42 -3.26
C ALA A 476 13.23 55.76 -4.20
N LYS A 477 13.60 57.03 -4.28
CA LYS A 477 14.74 57.51 -5.07
C LYS A 477 16.05 56.94 -4.53
N VAL A 478 16.87 56.33 -5.38
CA VAL A 478 18.18 55.74 -5.04
C VAL A 478 19.30 56.48 -5.77
N ILE A 479 20.43 56.72 -5.09
CA ILE A 479 21.60 57.42 -5.63
C ILE A 479 22.76 56.43 -5.77
N PHE A 480 23.47 56.49 -6.90
CA PHE A 480 24.64 55.66 -7.19
C PHE A 480 25.84 56.51 -7.58
N THR A 481 27.00 56.16 -7.05
CA THR A 481 28.29 56.65 -7.55
C THR A 481 28.84 55.60 -8.52
N VAL A 482 29.15 56.00 -9.74
CA VAL A 482 29.62 55.08 -10.79
C VAL A 482 30.93 55.55 -11.44
N ALA A 483 31.66 54.60 -12.02
CA ALA A 483 32.85 54.91 -12.79
C ALA A 483 32.52 55.78 -14.02
N ASN A 484 33.26 56.87 -14.16
CA ASN A 484 33.18 57.81 -15.27
C ASN A 484 34.59 58.03 -15.86
N SER A 485 34.67 58.88 -16.88
CA SER A 485 35.79 58.96 -17.81
C SER A 485 37.11 59.34 -17.13
N GLY A 486 38.19 58.60 -17.38
CA GLY A 486 39.55 58.98 -16.94
C GLY A 486 39.73 59.08 -15.42
N ALA A 487 39.51 57.97 -14.71
CA ALA A 487 39.61 57.87 -13.24
C ALA A 487 38.66 58.79 -12.44
N SER A 488 37.62 59.35 -13.08
CA SER A 488 36.59 60.16 -12.41
C SER A 488 35.36 59.33 -12.00
N LEU A 489 34.51 59.95 -11.17
CA LEU A 489 33.25 59.38 -10.70
C LEU A 489 32.07 60.26 -11.17
N ALA A 490 30.95 59.61 -11.49
CA ALA A 490 29.69 60.25 -11.80
C ALA A 490 28.63 59.91 -10.75
N ARG A 491 27.66 60.81 -10.54
CA ARG A 491 26.46 60.53 -9.76
C ARG A 491 25.30 60.22 -10.70
N LEU A 492 24.75 59.02 -10.56
CA LEU A 492 23.47 58.63 -11.15
C LEU A 492 22.38 58.57 -10.08
N GLU A 493 21.15 58.70 -10.53
CA GLU A 493 19.97 58.69 -9.67
C GLU A 493 18.84 57.92 -10.36
N ILE A 494 18.20 57.02 -9.62
CA ILE A 494 17.07 56.22 -10.09
C ILE A 494 15.84 56.64 -9.30
N GLY A 495 14.88 57.26 -9.97
CA GLY A 495 13.61 57.68 -9.39
C GLY A 495 12.64 56.50 -9.19
N SER A 496 11.68 56.65 -8.27
CA SER A 496 10.55 55.72 -8.14
C SER A 496 9.59 55.76 -9.33
N ASP A 497 9.67 56.81 -10.16
CA ASP A 497 9.08 56.88 -11.51
C ASP A 497 9.77 55.96 -12.53
N GLY A 498 10.90 55.34 -12.16
CA GLY A 498 11.74 54.51 -13.02
C GLY A 498 12.75 55.27 -13.86
N THR A 499 12.83 56.60 -13.75
CA THR A 499 13.80 57.39 -14.53
C THR A 499 15.22 57.18 -14.00
N VAL A 500 16.14 56.75 -14.88
CA VAL A 500 17.57 56.69 -14.61
C VAL A 500 18.20 57.96 -15.14
N ARG A 501 18.78 58.79 -14.28
CA ARG A 501 19.25 60.16 -14.60
C ARG A 501 20.72 60.35 -14.27
N ILE A 502 21.40 61.18 -15.05
CA ILE A 502 22.73 61.72 -14.68
C ILE A 502 22.56 63.02 -13.90
N ILE A 503 23.26 63.12 -12.77
CA ILE A 503 23.28 64.32 -11.91
C ILE A 503 24.60 65.08 -12.09
N SER A 504 25.71 64.36 -12.20
CA SER A 504 27.04 64.90 -12.51
C SER A 504 27.92 63.82 -13.17
N GLY A 505 28.81 64.23 -14.08
CA GLY A 505 29.74 63.34 -14.80
C GLY A 505 29.99 63.78 -16.25
N GLY A 506 30.96 63.15 -16.91
CA GLY A 506 31.22 63.26 -18.34
C GLY A 506 30.53 62.16 -19.17
N ASN A 507 30.70 62.20 -20.50
CA ASN A 507 30.04 61.31 -21.46
C ASN A 507 30.98 60.52 -22.39
N THR A 508 32.30 60.55 -22.18
CA THR A 508 33.23 59.72 -22.99
C THR A 508 33.00 58.23 -22.74
N TYR A 509 32.86 57.86 -21.47
CA TYR A 509 32.14 56.66 -21.02
C TYR A 509 31.52 56.88 -19.64
N LEU A 510 30.45 56.14 -19.37
CA LEU A 510 29.74 56.06 -18.09
C LEU A 510 29.35 54.59 -17.85
N SER A 511 29.73 54.02 -16.71
CA SER A 511 29.41 52.63 -16.35
C SER A 511 28.07 52.51 -15.66
N LEU A 512 27.27 51.52 -16.06
CA LEU A 512 26.06 51.08 -15.36
C LEU A 512 26.30 49.80 -14.53
N ASN A 513 27.43 49.10 -14.73
CA ASN A 513 27.80 47.90 -13.99
C ASN A 513 27.86 48.16 -12.48
N GLY A 514 27.33 47.24 -11.69
CA GLY A 514 27.34 47.30 -10.22
C GLY A 514 26.22 48.14 -9.60
N ILE A 515 25.32 48.72 -10.41
CA ILE A 515 24.08 49.29 -9.91
C ILE A 515 23.09 48.14 -9.66
N SER A 516 22.75 47.94 -8.39
CA SER A 516 21.72 46.99 -7.96
C SER A 516 20.80 47.61 -6.90
N PHE A 517 19.49 47.38 -6.99
CA PHE A 517 18.50 47.86 -6.02
C PHE A 517 17.25 46.96 -5.99
N ARG A 518 16.54 46.95 -4.87
CA ARG A 518 15.27 46.21 -4.73
C ARG A 518 14.15 46.91 -5.51
N ALA A 519 13.45 46.18 -6.38
CA ALA A 519 12.22 46.65 -7.00
C ALA A 519 11.06 46.65 -6.00
N ASN A 520 10.10 47.55 -6.22
CA ASN A 520 8.79 47.59 -5.58
C ASN A 520 7.77 46.68 -6.30
#